data_AF-A0A813Z8M0-F1
#
_entry.id   AF-A0A813Z8M0-F1
#
_cell.length_a   1.000
_cell.length_b   1.000
_cell.length_c   1.000
_cell.angle_alpha   90.00
_cell.angle_beta   90.00
_cell.angle_gamma   90.00
#
_symmetry.space_group_name_H-M   'P 1'
#
loop_
_entity.id
_entity.type
_entity.pdbx_description
1 polymer ?
#
loop_
_entity_poly.entity_id
_entity_poly.type
_entity_poly.pdbx_seq_one_letter_code
_entity_poly.pdbx_strand_id
1 'polypeptide(L)'
;MVKMKEKKCLCPPNYFGARCQWQSQRISLTVQLKWQSIASTTVIFQVIIMLIDEHGRITLNHEQITYMPTHDCSTKFNVYLLYPDRPKSLSNNYSIRIDLYEKTKLNYWARYSGTYCNITHKCNCANDSFCLDSPICICSLHKFGRYCHLTHSICQSSNNPCQHNEVCVPTDDCISLKAFTCFCPEDYSGQLCQNKNNRIDVRLDETIISITSLLLLHFITIFEDAEYERITILKRVPFNQNILTIIVR
;
A
#
# COMPACT_ATOMS: atom_id res chain seq x y z
N MET A 1 47.64 -12.51 -29.21
CA MET A 1 47.18 -12.49 -27.81
C MET A 1 45.65 -12.44 -27.79
N VAL A 2 45.01 -13.56 -27.46
CA VAL A 2 43.54 -13.65 -27.40
C VAL A 2 43.09 -13.06 -26.06
N LYS A 3 42.37 -11.94 -26.07
CA LYS A 3 41.70 -11.42 -24.87
C LYS A 3 40.68 -12.46 -24.42
N MET A 4 40.95 -13.15 -23.31
CA MET A 4 39.95 -13.99 -22.65
C MET A 4 38.76 -13.10 -22.27
N LYS A 5 37.59 -13.38 -22.84
CA LYS A 5 36.34 -12.79 -22.38
C LYS A 5 36.12 -13.22 -20.93
N GLU A 6 36.23 -12.29 -20.00
CA GLU A 6 35.92 -12.50 -18.60
C GLU A 6 34.44 -12.92 -18.50
N LYS A 7 34.19 -14.15 -18.03
CA LYS A 7 32.82 -14.62 -17.80
C LYS A 7 32.28 -13.88 -16.58
N LYS A 8 31.29 -13.01 -16.80
CA LYS A 8 30.63 -12.24 -15.75
C LYS A 8 29.23 -12.81 -15.55
N CYS A 9 28.88 -13.20 -14.33
CA CYS A 9 27.54 -13.68 -14.02
C CYS A 9 26.52 -12.52 -14.02
N LEU A 10 25.30 -12.82 -14.46
CA LEU A 10 24.14 -11.96 -14.22
C LEU A 10 23.64 -12.24 -12.80
N CYS A 11 23.84 -11.29 -11.89
CA CYS A 11 23.50 -11.46 -10.48
C CYS A 11 22.08 -10.98 -10.18
N PRO A 12 21.34 -11.68 -9.30
CA PRO A 12 20.12 -11.14 -8.71
C PRO A 12 20.41 -9.80 -8.02
N PRO A 13 19.41 -8.92 -7.84
CA PRO A 13 19.61 -7.60 -7.24
C PRO A 13 20.28 -7.64 -5.86
N ASN A 14 20.09 -8.71 -5.10
CA ASN A 14 20.65 -8.88 -3.75
C ASN A 14 22.12 -9.29 -3.71
N TYR A 15 22.74 -9.60 -4.86
CA TYR A 15 24.11 -10.09 -4.92
C TYR A 15 24.92 -9.36 -6.01
N PHE A 16 26.23 -9.35 -5.85
CA PHE A 16 27.16 -8.75 -6.80
C PHE A 16 28.51 -9.46 -6.83
N GLY A 17 29.33 -9.11 -7.82
CA GLY A 17 30.63 -9.73 -8.09
C GLY A 17 30.63 -10.61 -9.32
N ALA A 18 31.82 -11.04 -9.75
CA ALA A 18 31.98 -11.87 -10.96
C ALA A 18 31.20 -13.20 -10.89
N ARG A 19 30.95 -13.72 -9.68
CA ARG A 19 30.20 -14.95 -9.39
C ARG A 19 29.04 -14.73 -8.42
N CYS A 20 28.57 -13.49 -8.26
CA CYS A 20 27.50 -13.15 -7.30
C CYS A 20 27.81 -13.56 -5.86
N GLN A 21 29.10 -13.55 -5.50
CA GLN A 21 29.59 -14.06 -4.22
C GLN A 21 29.40 -13.09 -3.06
N TRP A 22 29.10 -11.82 -3.33
CA TRP A 22 28.96 -10.78 -2.31
C TRP A 22 27.50 -10.33 -2.21
N GLN A 23 26.99 -10.23 -1.00
CA GLN A 23 25.64 -9.74 -0.75
C GLN A 23 25.62 -8.21 -0.79
N SER A 24 24.66 -7.64 -1.51
CA SER A 24 24.40 -6.21 -1.51
C SER A 24 23.95 -5.73 -0.13
N GLN A 25 24.50 -4.61 0.31
CA GLN A 25 24.07 -3.95 1.54
C GLN A 25 22.69 -3.33 1.33
N ARG A 26 21.87 -3.34 2.39
CA ARG A 26 20.47 -2.91 2.34
C ARG A 26 20.03 -2.25 3.63
N ILE A 27 18.99 -1.43 3.53
CA ILE A 27 18.24 -0.92 4.66
C ILE A 27 16.97 -1.77 4.80
N SER A 28 16.69 -2.22 6.01
CA SER A 28 15.46 -2.95 6.36
C SER A 28 14.55 -2.04 7.16
N LEU A 29 13.33 -1.84 6.70
CA LEU A 29 12.35 -0.95 7.32
C LEU A 29 11.06 -1.73 7.58
N THR A 30 10.42 -1.47 8.71
CA THR A 30 9.06 -1.94 8.97
C THR A 30 8.17 -0.72 9.15
N VAL A 31 7.21 -0.55 8.25
CA VAL A 31 6.33 0.62 8.21
C VAL A 31 4.89 0.19 8.50
N GLN A 32 4.23 0.91 9.41
CA GLN A 32 2.79 0.82 9.64
C GLN A 32 2.18 2.20 9.43
N LEU A 33 1.24 2.30 8.49
CA LEU A 33 0.55 3.54 8.19
C LEU A 33 -0.77 3.60 8.97
N LYS A 34 -1.02 4.76 9.60
CA LYS A 34 -2.27 5.04 10.31
C LYS A 34 -3.00 6.18 9.62
N TRP A 35 -4.27 5.97 9.31
CA TRP A 35 -5.13 6.97 8.69
C TRP A 35 -6.13 7.50 9.72
N GLN A 36 -6.22 8.83 9.85
CA GLN A 36 -7.08 9.50 10.83
C GLN A 36 -8.12 10.40 10.13
N SER A 37 -8.81 9.87 9.11
CA SER A 37 -9.97 10.57 8.53
C SER A 37 -11.29 10.03 9.08
N ILE A 38 -12.27 10.93 9.16
CA ILE A 38 -13.64 10.68 9.65
C ILE A 38 -14.58 10.28 8.48
N ALA A 39 -14.18 10.51 7.23
CA ALA A 39 -15.01 10.24 6.06
C ALA A 39 -14.89 8.76 5.61
N SER A 40 -16.04 8.10 5.46
CA SER A 40 -16.24 6.70 5.01
C SER A 40 -15.95 6.48 3.51
N THR A 41 -15.11 7.31 2.90
CA THR A 41 -14.73 7.10 1.50
C THR A 41 -13.64 6.04 1.41
N THR A 42 -13.87 5.02 0.59
CA THR A 42 -12.88 4.02 0.20
C THR A 42 -11.80 4.69 -0.64
N VAL A 43 -10.73 5.14 0.03
CA VAL A 43 -9.56 5.76 -0.61
C VAL A 43 -8.46 4.70 -0.74
N ILE A 44 -7.82 4.63 -1.91
CA ILE A 44 -6.72 3.70 -2.17
C ILE A 44 -5.47 4.53 -2.42
N PHE A 45 -4.44 4.26 -1.64
CA PHE A 45 -3.14 4.90 -1.76
C PHE A 45 -2.13 4.01 -2.47
N GLN A 46 -1.30 4.63 -3.31
CA GLN A 46 -0.01 4.11 -3.73
C GLN A 46 1.05 4.74 -2.82
N VAL A 47 1.69 3.91 -2.00
CA VAL A 47 2.80 4.30 -1.12
C VAL A 47 4.09 3.94 -1.84
N ILE A 48 4.98 4.91 -1.98
CA ILE A 48 6.27 4.72 -2.64
C ILE A 48 7.37 5.02 -1.63
N ILE A 49 8.21 4.03 -1.36
CA ILE A 49 9.29 4.09 -0.39
C ILE A 49 10.60 3.93 -1.14
N MET A 50 11.49 4.90 -1.01
CA MET A 50 12.70 4.97 -1.83
C MET A 50 13.88 5.53 -1.05
N LEU A 51 15.09 5.16 -1.51
CA LEU A 51 16.32 5.77 -1.04
C LEU A 51 16.68 6.93 -1.97
N ILE A 52 16.95 8.09 -1.40
CA ILE A 52 17.45 9.29 -2.09
C ILE A 52 18.88 9.59 -1.65
N ASP A 53 19.70 10.09 -2.57
CA ASP A 53 21.05 10.56 -2.26
C ASP A 53 21.04 11.95 -1.61
N GLU A 54 22.23 12.46 -1.26
CA GLU A 54 22.43 13.78 -0.67
C GLU A 54 21.94 14.96 -1.55
N HIS A 55 21.78 14.74 -2.86
CA HIS A 55 21.25 15.70 -3.82
C HIS A 55 19.74 15.52 -4.05
N GLY A 56 19.10 14.59 -3.34
CA GLY A 56 17.67 14.27 -3.47
C GLY A 56 17.33 13.42 -4.70
N ARG A 57 18.32 12.86 -5.40
CA ARG A 57 18.08 11.99 -6.56
C ARG A 57 17.64 10.61 -6.10
N ILE A 58 16.61 10.09 -6.76
CA ILE A 58 16.05 8.78 -6.43
C ILE A 58 16.97 7.69 -6.95
N THR A 59 17.27 6.73 -6.08
CA THR A 59 18.04 5.54 -6.46
C THR A 59 17.14 4.54 -7.20
N LEU A 60 17.74 3.69 -8.05
CA LEU A 60 17.02 2.73 -8.90
C LEU A 60 16.14 1.73 -8.14
N ASN A 61 16.35 1.52 -6.84
CA ASN A 61 15.60 0.57 -6.03
C ASN A 61 14.57 1.31 -5.18
N HIS A 62 13.30 1.22 -5.56
CA HIS A 62 12.16 1.75 -4.82
C HIS A 62 11.08 0.69 -4.67
N GLU A 63 10.32 0.81 -3.61
CA GLU A 63 9.28 -0.12 -3.21
C GLU A 63 7.92 0.55 -3.35
N GLN A 64 6.95 -0.20 -3.86
CA GLN A 64 5.63 0.30 -4.22
C GLN A 64 4.57 -0.58 -3.57
N ILE A 65 3.78 0.01 -2.69
CA ILE A 65 2.74 -0.69 -1.92
C ILE A 65 1.39 -0.06 -2.24
N THR A 66 0.39 -0.88 -2.55
CA THR A 66 -1.00 -0.42 -2.56
C THR A 66 -1.54 -0.54 -1.14
N TYR A 67 -1.99 0.58 -0.55
CA TYR A 67 -2.46 0.67 0.82
C TYR A 67 -3.89 1.20 0.85
N MET A 68 -4.79 0.47 1.52
CA MET A 68 -6.14 0.92 1.77
C MET A 68 -6.38 1.09 3.28
N PRO A 69 -6.70 2.30 3.77
CA PRO A 69 -6.87 2.54 5.20
C PRO A 69 -7.87 1.63 5.91
N THR A 70 -8.99 1.30 5.28
CA THR A 70 -10.06 0.49 5.89
C THR A 70 -9.66 -0.96 6.08
N HIS A 71 -8.71 -1.46 5.27
CA HIS A 71 -8.25 -2.84 5.30
C HIS A 71 -6.87 -2.99 5.98
N ASP A 72 -5.93 -2.12 5.63
CA ASP A 72 -4.50 -2.29 5.93
C ASP A 72 -4.00 -1.49 7.14
N CYS A 73 -4.85 -0.82 7.91
CA CYS A 73 -4.44 0.04 9.04
C CYS A 73 -3.57 -0.70 10.09
N SER A 74 -3.82 -1.99 10.29
CA SER A 74 -3.06 -2.83 11.22
C SER A 74 -1.88 -3.56 10.57
N THR A 75 -1.74 -3.47 9.24
CA THR A 75 -0.73 -4.19 8.47
C THR A 75 0.65 -3.54 8.64
N LYS A 76 1.66 -4.38 8.88
CA LYS A 76 3.07 -3.97 8.94
C LYS A 76 3.77 -4.40 7.65
N PHE A 77 4.32 -3.43 6.92
CA PHE A 77 5.02 -3.67 5.67
C PHE A 77 6.52 -3.73 5.93
N ASN A 78 7.16 -4.85 5.58
CA ASN A 78 8.61 -5.00 5.66
C ASN A 78 9.23 -4.70 4.29
N VAL A 79 10.13 -3.72 4.25
CA VAL A 79 10.64 -3.10 3.03
C VAL A 79 12.16 -3.13 3.03
N TYR A 80 12.75 -3.50 1.89
CA TYR A 80 14.20 -3.60 1.73
C TYR A 80 14.70 -2.66 0.63
N LEU A 81 15.48 -1.65 1.01
CA LEU A 81 16.08 -0.70 0.07
C LEU A 81 17.55 -1.01 -0.15
N LEU A 82 17.94 -1.31 -1.38
CA LEU A 82 19.33 -1.55 -1.76
C LEU A 82 20.09 -0.25 -2.04
N TYR A 83 21.33 -0.17 -1.60
CA TYR A 83 22.22 0.93 -2.00
C TYR A 83 22.57 0.82 -3.49
N PRO A 84 22.72 1.97 -4.20
CA PRO A 84 23.04 1.96 -5.63
C PRO A 84 24.46 1.44 -5.89
N ASP A 85 25.42 1.87 -5.07
CA ASP A 85 26.82 1.42 -5.15
C ASP A 85 27.01 0.05 -4.49
N ARG A 86 27.78 -0.81 -5.14
CA ARG A 86 28.07 -2.17 -4.69
C ARG A 86 29.59 -2.42 -4.79
N PRO A 87 30.34 -2.37 -3.67
CA PRO A 87 29.89 -2.16 -2.28
C PRO A 87 29.40 -0.72 -2.01
N LYS A 88 28.67 -0.52 -0.90
CA LYS A 88 28.16 0.81 -0.51
C LYS A 88 29.32 1.77 -0.27
N SER A 89 29.26 2.96 -0.85
CA SER A 89 30.17 4.06 -0.52
C SER A 89 30.01 4.50 0.94
N LEU A 90 31.12 4.69 1.65
CA LEU A 90 31.15 5.21 3.02
C LEU A 90 31.03 6.74 3.08
N SER A 91 31.28 7.43 1.97
CA SER A 91 31.28 8.90 1.90
C SER A 91 29.92 9.49 1.52
N ASN A 92 29.05 8.68 0.91
CA ASN A 92 27.76 9.15 0.41
C ASN A 92 26.69 9.08 1.51
N ASN A 93 25.97 10.19 1.70
CA ASN A 93 24.82 10.24 2.57
C ASN A 93 23.54 9.91 1.81
N TYR A 94 22.64 9.18 2.47
CA TYR A 94 21.35 8.79 1.90
C TYR A 94 20.24 9.05 2.89
N SER A 95 19.07 9.42 2.38
CA SER A 95 17.84 9.59 3.16
C SER A 95 16.74 8.69 2.62
N ILE A 96 15.78 8.31 3.46
CA ILE A 96 14.59 7.57 3.03
C ILE A 96 13.49 8.58 2.73
N ARG A 97 12.84 8.44 1.58
CA ARG A 97 11.67 9.23 1.18
C ARG A 97 10.46 8.32 1.06
N ILE A 98 9.34 8.78 1.61
CA ILE A 98 8.05 8.09 1.55
C ILE A 98 7.02 9.05 0.98
N ASP A 99 6.42 8.67 -0.14
CA ASP A 99 5.39 9.47 -0.82
C ASP A 99 4.06 8.70 -0.88
N LEU A 100 2.95 9.41 -0.71
CA LEU A 100 1.59 8.85 -0.75
C LEU A 100 0.74 9.51 -1.84
N TYR A 101 0.14 8.69 -2.69
CA TYR A 101 -0.69 9.10 -3.83
C TYR A 101 -2.06 8.43 -3.79
N GLU A 102 -3.14 9.18 -3.99
CA GLU A 102 -4.49 8.58 -4.15
C GLU A 102 -4.63 8.04 -5.58
N LYS A 103 -4.80 6.72 -5.74
CA LYS A 103 -4.84 6.06 -7.06
C LYS A 103 -6.09 6.37 -7.87
N THR A 104 -7.21 6.67 -7.20
CA THR A 104 -8.51 6.91 -7.85
C THR A 104 -8.57 8.28 -8.52
N LYS A 105 -8.11 9.32 -7.82
CA LYS A 105 -8.07 10.70 -8.35
C LYS A 105 -6.72 11.07 -8.97
N LEU A 106 -5.71 10.22 -8.81
CA LEU A 106 -4.30 10.52 -9.13
C LEU A 106 -3.80 11.81 -8.46
N ASN A 107 -4.40 12.13 -7.31
CA ASN A 107 -4.01 13.29 -6.52
C ASN A 107 -2.79 12.95 -5.67
N TYR A 108 -1.88 13.91 -5.56
CA TYR A 108 -0.76 13.83 -4.64
C TYR A 108 -1.20 14.26 -3.24
N TRP A 109 -1.09 13.38 -2.24
CA TRP A 109 -1.63 13.65 -0.90
C TRP A 109 -0.57 14.09 0.11
N ALA A 110 0.62 13.50 0.09
CA ALA A 110 1.69 13.89 1.02
C ALA A 110 3.10 13.49 0.53
N ARG A 111 4.07 14.38 0.81
CA ARG A 111 5.51 14.12 0.72
C ARG A 111 6.09 14.09 2.13
N TYR A 112 6.81 13.03 2.51
CA TYR A 112 7.69 13.08 3.67
C TYR A 112 9.14 12.88 3.21
N SER A 113 9.83 14.00 3.01
CA SER A 113 11.27 14.07 2.73
C SER A 113 11.71 15.53 2.80
N GLY A 114 12.90 15.77 3.37
CA GLY A 114 13.52 17.09 3.48
C GLY A 114 13.64 17.83 2.14
N THR A 115 13.77 19.16 2.26
CA THR A 115 13.88 20.20 1.23
C THR A 115 14.41 19.72 -0.12
N TYR A 116 13.59 19.84 -1.18
CA TYR A 116 13.87 20.35 -2.54
C TYR A 116 12.69 19.95 -3.46
N CYS A 117 11.89 20.93 -3.89
CA CYS A 117 10.78 20.80 -4.84
C CYS A 117 10.93 21.85 -5.94
N ASN A 118 11.77 21.62 -6.95
CA ASN A 118 11.60 22.28 -8.25
C ASN A 118 12.39 21.58 -9.38
N ILE A 119 12.18 20.28 -9.57
CA ILE A 119 12.74 19.57 -10.73
C ILE A 119 11.58 19.01 -11.55
N THR A 120 11.46 19.48 -12.78
CA THR A 120 10.53 18.93 -13.77
C THR A 120 11.21 17.76 -14.47
N HIS A 121 10.74 16.55 -14.19
CA HIS A 121 11.27 15.33 -14.80
C HIS A 121 10.47 14.99 -16.06
N LYS A 122 11.17 14.69 -17.16
CA LYS A 122 10.54 14.22 -18.40
C LYS A 122 10.42 12.70 -18.34
N CYS A 123 9.24 12.19 -17.98
CA CYS A 123 8.95 10.76 -18.02
C CYS A 123 8.26 10.35 -19.34
N ASN A 124 8.35 9.05 -19.68
CA ASN A 124 7.63 8.44 -20.81
C ASN A 124 6.42 7.60 -20.33
N CYS A 125 5.68 8.12 -19.35
CA CYS A 125 4.51 7.45 -18.78
C CYS A 125 3.28 7.59 -19.70
N ALA A 126 2.27 6.73 -19.54
CA ALA A 126 0.99 6.88 -20.21
C ALA A 126 0.30 8.22 -19.88
N ASN A 127 -0.53 8.73 -20.80
CA ASN A 127 -1.13 10.07 -20.70
C ASN A 127 -2.00 10.29 -19.45
N ASP A 128 -2.62 9.24 -18.93
CA ASP A 128 -3.49 9.23 -17.74
C ASP A 128 -2.76 8.78 -16.48
N SER A 129 -1.43 8.82 -16.48
CA SER A 129 -0.58 8.42 -15.35
C SER A 129 0.25 9.58 -14.84
N PHE A 130 0.71 9.47 -13.59
CA PHE A 130 1.49 10.52 -12.96
C PHE A 130 2.99 10.19 -12.99
N CYS A 131 3.80 11.14 -13.44
CA CYS A 131 5.27 11.06 -13.43
C CYS A 131 5.80 11.58 -12.10
N LEU A 132 6.37 10.70 -11.28
CA LEU A 132 7.02 11.11 -10.03
C LEU A 132 8.48 11.51 -10.26
N ASP A 133 9.22 10.67 -10.97
CA ASP A 133 10.60 10.90 -11.41
C ASP A 133 10.87 10.00 -12.62
N SER A 134 11.92 10.21 -13.42
CA SER A 134 12.29 9.29 -14.49
C SER A 134 13.11 8.13 -13.89
N PRO A 135 12.58 6.88 -13.77
CA PRO A 135 11.50 6.26 -14.57
C PRO A 135 10.29 5.76 -13.76
N ILE A 136 9.93 6.42 -12.67
CA ILE A 136 8.80 6.08 -11.78
C ILE A 136 7.50 6.71 -12.28
N CYS A 137 6.65 5.86 -12.86
CA CYS A 137 5.28 6.19 -13.25
C CYS A 137 4.29 5.61 -12.24
N ILE A 138 3.30 6.41 -11.84
CA ILE A 138 2.20 5.98 -10.99
C ILE A 138 0.99 5.73 -11.87
N CYS A 139 0.63 4.45 -11.98
CA CYS A 139 -0.44 4.02 -12.85
C CYS A 139 -1.81 4.22 -12.20
N SER A 140 -2.77 4.66 -13.01
CA SER A 140 -4.20 4.63 -12.68
C SER A 140 -4.63 3.17 -12.42
N LEU A 141 -5.76 3.00 -11.72
CA LEU A 141 -6.16 1.74 -11.06
C LEU A 141 -6.10 0.47 -11.95
N HIS A 142 -6.35 0.59 -13.24
CA HIS A 142 -6.43 -0.55 -14.18
C HIS A 142 -5.20 -0.72 -15.06
N LYS A 143 -4.17 0.11 -14.86
CA LYS A 143 -2.93 0.12 -15.64
C LYS A 143 -1.76 -0.35 -14.81
N PHE A 144 -0.80 -0.95 -15.46
CA PHE A 144 0.41 -1.47 -14.83
C PHE A 144 1.61 -1.46 -15.77
N GLY A 145 2.74 -1.95 -15.24
CA GLY A 145 4.02 -1.93 -15.91
C GLY A 145 4.78 -0.63 -15.70
N ARG A 146 6.08 -0.64 -16.03
CA ARG A 146 7.02 0.45 -15.74
C ARG A 146 6.56 1.83 -16.20
N TYR A 147 5.80 1.89 -17.29
CA TYR A 147 5.33 3.13 -17.92
C TYR A 147 3.80 3.25 -17.97
N CYS A 148 3.07 2.34 -17.31
CA CYS A 148 1.60 2.35 -17.27
C CYS A 148 0.89 2.17 -18.62
N HIS A 149 1.53 1.57 -19.62
CA HIS A 149 0.92 1.29 -20.92
C HIS A 149 0.14 -0.02 -20.97
N LEU A 150 0.34 -0.91 -19.99
CA LEU A 150 -0.35 -2.19 -19.92
C LEU A 150 -1.63 -2.05 -19.10
N THR A 151 -2.67 -2.81 -19.44
CA THR A 151 -3.97 -2.81 -18.75
C THR A 151 -4.34 -4.20 -18.28
N HIS A 152 -4.88 -4.31 -17.06
CA HIS A 152 -5.48 -5.56 -16.59
C HIS A 152 -6.92 -5.65 -17.11
N SER A 153 -7.24 -6.74 -17.82
CA SER A 153 -8.61 -7.00 -18.28
C SER A 153 -9.56 -7.41 -17.15
N ILE A 154 -9.01 -7.97 -16.06
CA ILE A 154 -9.79 -8.57 -14.96
C ILE A 154 -10.63 -7.53 -14.21
N CYS A 155 -10.10 -6.32 -13.98
CA CYS A 155 -10.82 -5.26 -13.27
C CYS A 155 -11.43 -4.21 -14.22
N GLN A 156 -11.66 -4.54 -15.50
CA GLN A 156 -12.33 -3.61 -16.40
C GLN A 156 -13.76 -3.35 -15.93
N SER A 157 -14.23 -2.10 -16.03
CA SER A 157 -15.55 -1.70 -15.52
C SER A 157 -16.72 -2.49 -16.14
N SER A 158 -16.56 -3.01 -17.36
CA SER A 158 -17.55 -3.86 -18.03
C SER A 158 -17.59 -5.30 -17.51
N ASN A 159 -16.55 -5.75 -16.81
CA ASN A 159 -16.39 -7.12 -16.31
C ASN A 159 -15.80 -7.11 -14.90
N ASN A 160 -16.29 -6.21 -14.04
CA ASN A 160 -15.81 -6.09 -12.67
C ASN A 160 -16.27 -7.33 -11.86
N PRO A 161 -15.35 -8.15 -11.33
CA PRO A 161 -15.69 -9.35 -10.57
C PRO A 161 -16.26 -9.03 -9.18
N CYS A 162 -16.03 -7.83 -8.66
CA CYS A 162 -16.53 -7.42 -7.35
C CYS A 162 -18.04 -7.12 -7.42
N GLN A 163 -18.82 -7.71 -6.52
CA GLN A 163 -20.25 -7.43 -6.43
C GLN A 163 -20.50 -6.00 -5.95
N HIS A 164 -21.73 -5.51 -6.12
CA HIS A 164 -22.16 -4.17 -5.68
C HIS A 164 -21.40 -2.98 -6.31
N ASN A 165 -20.79 -3.18 -7.49
CA ASN A 165 -19.94 -2.19 -8.19
C ASN A 165 -18.73 -1.72 -7.35
N GLU A 166 -18.21 -2.60 -6.51
CA GLU A 166 -17.08 -2.28 -5.63
C GLU A 166 -15.74 -2.23 -6.35
N VAL A 167 -14.74 -1.65 -5.69
CA VAL A 167 -13.46 -1.36 -6.32
C VAL A 167 -12.61 -2.64 -6.46
N CYS A 168 -12.40 -3.06 -7.71
CA CYS A 168 -11.48 -4.13 -8.08
C CYS A 168 -10.07 -3.59 -8.28
N VAL A 169 -9.10 -4.19 -7.59
CA VAL A 169 -7.68 -3.85 -7.73
C VAL A 169 -6.91 -5.08 -8.18
N PRO A 170 -6.26 -5.02 -9.36
CA PRO A 170 -5.37 -6.09 -9.79
C PRO A 170 -4.20 -6.19 -8.81
N THR A 171 -3.83 -7.42 -8.46
CA THR A 171 -2.64 -7.68 -7.66
C THR A 171 -1.48 -8.04 -8.56
N ASP A 172 -0.27 -7.64 -8.18
CA ASP A 172 0.92 -7.98 -8.96
C ASP A 172 1.17 -9.49 -8.90
N ASP A 173 1.20 -10.14 -10.07
CA ASP A 173 1.43 -11.58 -10.23
C ASP A 173 2.77 -12.03 -9.61
N CYS A 174 3.74 -11.11 -9.44
CA CYS A 174 5.02 -11.40 -8.81
C CYS A 174 4.93 -11.59 -7.29
N ILE A 175 3.84 -11.12 -6.65
CA ILE A 175 3.71 -11.01 -5.19
C ILE A 175 2.57 -11.88 -4.65
N SER A 176 1.54 -12.14 -5.47
CA SER A 176 0.31 -12.79 -5.03
C SER A 176 -0.11 -13.93 -5.96
N LEU A 177 -0.53 -15.05 -5.37
CA LEU A 177 -1.20 -16.15 -6.10
C LEU A 177 -2.63 -15.80 -6.53
N LYS A 178 -3.20 -14.73 -5.97
CA LYS A 178 -4.48 -14.16 -6.39
C LYS A 178 -4.24 -13.12 -7.47
N ALA A 179 -5.09 -13.08 -8.50
CA ALA A 179 -4.98 -12.14 -9.62
C ALA A 179 -5.62 -10.76 -9.35
N PHE A 180 -6.51 -10.67 -8.37
CA PHE A 180 -7.13 -9.41 -7.94
C PHE A 180 -7.60 -9.47 -6.49
N THR A 181 -7.88 -8.29 -5.94
CA THR A 181 -8.55 -8.11 -4.65
C THR A 181 -9.74 -7.16 -4.82
N CYS A 182 -10.88 -7.52 -4.23
CA CYS A 182 -12.02 -6.63 -4.10
C CYS A 182 -11.93 -5.86 -2.78
N PHE A 183 -12.09 -4.55 -2.85
CA PHE A 183 -12.16 -3.71 -1.67
C PHE A 183 -13.62 -3.44 -1.32
N CYS A 184 -14.06 -4.12 -0.26
CA CYS A 184 -15.46 -4.10 0.18
C CYS A 184 -15.77 -2.89 1.08
N PRO A 185 -17.00 -2.37 1.01
CA PRO A 185 -17.51 -1.38 1.96
C PRO A 185 -17.69 -2.03 3.33
N GLU A 186 -17.80 -1.23 4.39
CA GLU A 186 -17.83 -1.74 5.77
C GLU A 186 -18.93 -2.79 5.99
N ASP A 187 -20.07 -2.66 5.31
CA ASP A 187 -21.24 -3.55 5.41
C ASP A 187 -21.10 -4.90 4.69
N TYR A 188 -20.02 -5.12 3.92
CA TYR A 188 -19.84 -6.32 3.13
C TYR A 188 -18.45 -6.96 3.34
N SER A 189 -18.36 -8.27 3.13
CA SER A 189 -17.12 -9.03 3.21
C SER A 189 -17.10 -10.20 2.23
N GLY A 190 -15.98 -10.93 2.20
CA GLY A 190 -15.75 -12.02 1.26
C GLY A 190 -14.90 -11.60 0.06
N GLN A 191 -14.44 -12.58 -0.72
CA GLN A 191 -13.51 -12.34 -1.84
C GLN A 191 -14.09 -11.43 -2.93
N LEU A 192 -15.41 -11.47 -3.13
CA LEU A 192 -16.13 -10.68 -4.13
C LEU A 192 -17.09 -9.67 -3.47
N CYS A 193 -16.93 -9.39 -2.17
CA CYS A 193 -17.86 -8.59 -1.39
C CYS A 193 -19.29 -9.14 -1.41
N GLN A 194 -19.43 -10.47 -1.39
CA GLN A 194 -20.69 -11.17 -1.54
C GLN A 194 -21.44 -11.38 -0.21
N ASN A 195 -20.73 -11.33 0.92
CA ASN A 195 -21.30 -11.57 2.23
C ASN A 195 -21.74 -10.24 2.84
N LYS A 196 -22.99 -10.14 3.27
CA LYS A 196 -23.47 -9.00 4.05
C LYS A 196 -23.08 -9.19 5.51
N ASN A 197 -22.39 -8.22 6.08
CA ASN A 197 -21.97 -8.26 7.48
C ASN A 197 -23.12 -7.89 8.41
N ASN A 198 -23.03 -8.31 9.67
CA ASN A 198 -24.01 -8.00 10.69
C ASN A 198 -23.77 -6.61 11.27
N ARG A 199 -24.85 -5.83 11.37
CA ARG A 199 -24.83 -4.50 11.98
C ARG A 199 -25.31 -4.57 13.43
N ILE A 200 -24.50 -4.03 14.34
CA ILE A 200 -24.83 -3.89 15.76
C ILE A 200 -24.82 -2.41 16.11
N ASP A 201 -25.95 -1.91 16.59
CA ASP A 201 -26.09 -0.54 17.07
C ASP A 201 -26.01 -0.53 18.61
N VAL A 202 -24.91 -0.01 19.15
CA VAL A 202 -24.72 0.20 20.59
C VAL A 202 -25.29 1.56 20.96
N ARG A 203 -26.36 1.56 21.76
CA ARG A 203 -26.98 2.78 22.26
C ARG A 203 -26.35 3.17 23.60
N LEU A 204 -25.92 4.42 23.69
CA LEU A 204 -25.32 4.99 24.88
C LEU A 204 -26.23 6.07 25.45
N ASP A 205 -26.35 6.07 26.77
CA ASP A 205 -27.02 7.15 27.50
C ASP A 205 -26.12 8.41 27.50
N GLU A 206 -26.74 9.59 27.53
CA GLU A 206 -26.04 10.89 27.53
C GLU A 206 -25.06 11.03 28.69
N THR A 207 -25.39 10.45 29.85
CA THR A 207 -24.50 10.42 31.02
C THR A 207 -23.21 9.64 30.72
N ILE A 208 -23.30 8.52 30.00
CA ILE A 208 -22.15 7.67 29.64
C ILE A 208 -21.29 8.34 28.56
N ILE A 209 -21.92 9.03 27.60
CA ILE A 209 -21.23 9.78 26.54
C ILE A 209 -20.35 10.89 27.14
N SER A 210 -20.83 11.55 28.19
CA SER A 210 -20.09 12.64 28.84
C SER A 210 -18.81 12.20 29.55
N ILE A 211 -18.70 10.93 29.95
CA ILE A 211 -17.57 10.39 30.72
C ILE A 211 -16.70 9.39 29.95
N THR A 212 -17.15 8.90 28.79
CA THR A 212 -16.45 7.84 28.03
C THR A 212 -15.89 8.39 26.74
N SER A 213 -14.58 8.23 26.53
CA SER A 213 -13.92 8.63 25.27
C SER A 213 -13.74 7.47 24.29
N LEU A 214 -13.62 6.24 24.80
CA LEU A 214 -13.28 5.03 24.06
C LEU A 214 -14.05 3.83 24.60
N LEU A 215 -14.56 3.01 23.68
CA LEU A 215 -15.18 1.72 23.95
C LEU A 215 -14.34 0.62 23.31
N LEU A 216 -14.04 -0.39 24.10
CA LEU A 216 -13.44 -1.63 23.65
C LEU A 216 -14.53 -2.69 23.60
N LEU A 217 -14.83 -3.16 22.40
CA LEU A 217 -15.91 -4.13 22.15
C LEU A 217 -15.28 -5.45 21.76
N HIS A 218 -15.58 -6.52 22.49
CA HIS A 218 -15.09 -7.86 22.20
C HIS A 218 -16.24 -8.73 21.72
N PHE A 219 -16.13 -9.23 20.50
CA PHE A 219 -17.13 -10.09 19.87
C PHE A 219 -16.58 -11.51 19.73
N ILE A 220 -17.46 -12.48 19.99
CA ILE A 220 -17.20 -13.89 19.81
C ILE A 220 -18.32 -14.41 18.89
N THR A 221 -17.96 -14.80 17.67
CA THR A 221 -18.88 -15.38 16.70
C THR A 221 -18.76 -16.91 16.75
N ILE A 222 -19.89 -17.59 16.90
CA ILE A 222 -19.95 -19.06 17.00
C ILE A 222 -20.58 -19.60 15.72
N PHE A 223 -19.93 -20.58 15.11
CA PHE A 223 -20.41 -21.29 13.92
C PHE A 223 -20.69 -22.75 14.30
N GLU A 224 -21.75 -23.35 13.74
CA GLU A 224 -22.15 -24.73 14.09
C GLU A 224 -21.05 -25.76 13.76
N ASP A 225 -20.29 -25.55 12.68
CA ASP A 225 -19.28 -26.49 12.16
C ASP A 225 -17.86 -25.88 12.03
N ALA A 226 -17.56 -24.78 12.73
CA ALA A 226 -16.23 -24.17 12.69
C ALA A 226 -15.78 -23.64 14.05
N GLU A 227 -14.47 -23.39 14.19
CA GLU A 227 -13.93 -22.73 15.39
C GLU A 227 -14.57 -21.34 15.57
N TYR A 228 -14.78 -20.94 16.83
CA TYR A 228 -15.28 -19.61 17.13
C TYR A 228 -14.27 -18.55 16.68
N GLU A 229 -14.78 -17.45 16.14
CA GLU A 229 -13.95 -16.30 15.78
C GLU A 229 -14.01 -15.24 16.89
N ARG A 230 -12.86 -14.65 17.22
CA ARG A 230 -12.77 -13.55 18.20
C ARG A 230 -12.24 -12.29 17.56
N ILE A 231 -12.93 -11.18 17.82
CA ILE A 231 -12.56 -9.87 17.30
C ILE A 231 -12.70 -8.84 18.42
N THR A 232 -11.70 -7.95 18.54
CA THR A 232 -11.75 -6.81 19.45
C THR A 232 -11.70 -5.52 18.64
N ILE A 233 -12.72 -4.70 18.77
CA ILE A 233 -12.85 -3.41 18.09
C ILE A 233 -12.70 -2.30 19.12
N LEU A 234 -11.84 -1.33 18.83
CA LEU A 234 -11.75 -0.09 19.58
C LEU A 234 -12.54 1.00 18.83
N LYS A 235 -13.61 1.52 19.45
CA LYS A 235 -14.39 2.64 18.90
C LYS A 235 -14.31 3.85 19.80
N ARG A 236 -14.12 5.01 19.20
CA ARG A 236 -14.21 6.30 19.89
C ARG A 236 -15.68 6.67 20.05
N VAL A 237 -16.06 7.16 21.23
CA VAL A 237 -17.42 7.65 21.47
C VAL A 237 -17.54 9.07 20.91
N PRO A 238 -18.45 9.33 19.97
CA PRO A 238 -18.73 10.67 19.46
C PRO A 238 -19.48 11.49 20.51
N PHE A 239 -19.16 12.78 20.61
CA PHE A 239 -19.77 13.68 21.60
C PHE A 239 -21.24 14.02 21.31
N ASN A 240 -21.69 13.85 20.06
CA ASN A 240 -23.02 14.28 19.60
C ASN A 240 -23.85 13.12 18.98
N GLN A 241 -23.52 11.86 19.26
CA GLN A 241 -24.32 10.73 18.79
C GLN A 241 -24.53 9.71 19.90
N ASN A 242 -25.79 9.34 20.13
CA ASN A 242 -26.18 8.39 21.17
C ASN A 242 -26.20 6.94 20.64
N ILE A 243 -25.83 6.74 19.38
CA ILE A 243 -25.80 5.44 18.72
C ILE A 243 -24.45 5.26 18.05
N LEU A 244 -23.78 4.16 18.39
CA LEU A 244 -22.57 3.69 17.76
C LEU A 244 -22.89 2.48 16.91
N THR A 245 -22.75 2.62 15.59
CA THR A 245 -22.88 1.50 14.66
C THR A 245 -21.55 0.77 14.53
N ILE A 246 -21.59 -0.54 14.72
CA ILE A 246 -20.46 -1.46 14.56
C ILE A 246 -20.87 -2.51 13.55
N ILE A 247 -19.97 -2.80 12.61
CA ILE A 247 -20.14 -3.89 11.66
C ILE A 247 -19.26 -5.05 12.09
N VAL A 248 -19.87 -6.24 12.21
CA VAL A 248 -19.22 -7.47 12.64
C VAL A 248 -19.43 -8.53 11.58
N ARG A 249 -18.37 -9.28 11.28
CA ARG A 249 -18.40 -10.39 10.34
C ARG A 249 -18.92 -11.66 11.01
#